data_AF-A0A644T3A8-F1
#
_entry.id   AF-A0A644T3A8-F1
#
_cell.length_a   1.000
_cell.length_b   1.000
_cell.length_c   1.000
_cell.angle_alpha   90.00
_cell.angle_beta   90.00
_cell.angle_gamma   90.00
#
_symmetry.space_group_name_H-M   'P 1'
#
loop_
_entity.id
_entity.type
_entity.pdbx_description
1 polymer ?
#
loop_
_entity_poly.entity_id
_entity_poly.type
_entity_poly.pdbx_seq_one_letter_code
_entity_poly.pdbx_strand_id
1 'polypeptide(L)'
;MPHLVSQALSADVINWSAYRQFLEGVEGLEVLDVAGGLCCKNQPDRIVAAALDGGVDALVCACSGCTVALRGAGQGKLRVMSYTELLARALGYEPAEL
;
A
#
# COMPACT_ATOMS: atom_id res chain seq x y z
N MET A 1 -11.03 -11.97 8.38
CA MET A 1 -9.58 -12.23 8.44
C MET A 1 -8.93 -10.87 8.32
N PRO A 2 -8.06 -10.44 9.26
CA PRO A 2 -7.39 -9.16 9.13
C PRO A 2 -6.54 -9.16 7.86
N HIS A 3 -6.62 -8.10 7.07
CA HIS A 3 -5.72 -7.87 5.95
C HIS A 3 -4.58 -6.99 6.43
N LEU A 4 -3.36 -7.49 6.32
CA LEU A 4 -2.18 -6.76 6.76
C LEU A 4 -1.66 -5.91 5.60
N VAL A 5 -1.69 -4.60 5.78
CA VAL A 5 -1.37 -3.64 4.73
C VAL A 5 -0.24 -2.73 5.15
N SER A 6 0.64 -2.42 4.20
CA SER A 6 1.70 -1.46 4.43
C SER A 6 1.67 -0.21 3.55
N GLN A 7 2.30 0.85 4.09
CA GLN A 7 2.49 2.17 3.51
C GLN A 7 4.00 2.48 3.44
N ALA A 8 4.43 3.07 2.32
CA ALA A 8 5.78 3.62 2.16
C ALA A 8 5.75 5.14 2.34
N LEU A 9 6.52 5.68 3.28
CA LEU A 9 6.50 7.10 3.64
C LEU A 9 7.59 7.88 2.88
N SER A 10 7.23 8.87 2.06
CA SER A 10 8.18 9.83 1.47
C SER A 10 7.79 11.28 1.75
N ALA A 11 8.76 12.15 2.02
CA ALA A 11 8.55 13.37 2.80
C ALA A 11 7.69 14.49 2.17
N ASP A 12 7.54 14.65 0.84
CA ASP A 12 7.34 16.04 0.38
C ASP A 12 5.97 16.46 -0.20
N VAL A 13 4.93 15.61 -0.27
CA VAL A 13 3.61 16.05 -0.81
C VAL A 13 2.38 15.41 -0.14
N ILE A 14 2.53 14.34 0.65
CA ILE A 14 1.40 13.57 1.18
C ILE A 14 1.22 13.86 2.67
N ASN A 15 -0.01 14.17 3.08
CA ASN A 15 -0.38 14.24 4.49
C ASN A 15 -0.47 12.81 5.07
N TRP A 16 0.67 12.29 5.51
CA TRP A 16 0.81 10.90 5.97
C TRP A 16 -0.01 10.58 7.22
N SER A 17 -0.19 11.53 8.13
CA SER A 17 -1.00 11.30 9.34
C SER A 17 -2.46 11.11 8.97
N ALA A 18 -3.01 11.95 8.09
CA ALA A 18 -4.38 11.80 7.60
C ALA A 18 -4.57 10.51 6.80
N TYR A 19 -3.59 10.17 5.96
CA TYR A 19 -3.63 8.93 5.17
C TYR A 19 -3.60 7.68 6.05
N ARG A 20 -2.73 7.65 7.07
CA ARG A 20 -2.68 6.57 8.05
C ARG A 20 -3.98 6.46 8.85
N GLN A 21 -4.49 7.58 9.37
CA GLN A 21 -5.72 7.60 10.14
C GLN A 21 -6.90 7.05 9.35
N PHE A 22 -6.97 7.33 8.04
CA PHE A 22 -7.99 6.73 7.18
C PHE A 22 -7.85 5.21 7.12
N LEU A 23 -6.64 4.70 6.88
CA LEU A 23 -6.39 3.26 6.76
C LEU A 23 -6.71 2.53 8.07
N GLU A 24 -6.31 3.09 9.20
CA GLU A 24 -6.65 2.55 10.53
C GLU A 24 -8.16 2.58 10.82
N GLY A 25 -8.93 3.40 10.10
CA GLY A 25 -10.39 3.44 10.19
C GLY A 25 -11.12 2.36 9.38
N VAL A 26 -10.42 1.59 8.54
CA VAL A 26 -11.02 0.51 7.75
C VAL A 26 -11.13 -0.74 8.61
N GLU A 27 -12.37 -1.18 8.88
CA GLU A 27 -12.62 -2.39 9.66
C GLU A 27 -11.96 -3.62 9.02
N GLY A 28 -11.22 -4.39 9.82
CA GLY A 28 -10.50 -5.58 9.37
C GLY A 28 -9.18 -5.29 8.65
N LEU A 29 -8.73 -4.05 8.60
CA LEU A 29 -7.39 -3.69 8.13
C LEU A 29 -6.42 -3.56 9.31
N GLU A 30 -5.30 -4.28 9.25
CA GLU A 30 -4.16 -4.04 10.13
C GLU A 30 -3.10 -3.26 9.34
N VAL A 31 -2.67 -2.12 9.86
CA VAL A 31 -1.77 -1.20 9.15
C VAL A 31 -0.38 -1.26 9.75
N LEU A 32 0.61 -1.66 8.94
CA LEU A 32 2.02 -1.71 9.33
C LEU A 32 2.88 -0.71 8.55
N ASP A 33 3.91 -0.18 9.20
CA ASP A 33 4.98 0.55 8.52
C ASP A 33 6.09 -0.43 8.11
N VAL A 34 6.32 -0.63 6.80
CA VAL A 34 7.41 -1.52 6.33
C VAL A 34 8.63 -0.76 5.84
N ALA A 35 8.46 0.47 5.37
CA ALA A 35 9.55 1.24 4.78
C ALA A 35 9.38 2.75 5.04
N GLY A 36 9.86 3.21 6.19
CA GLY A 36 9.94 4.63 6.50
C GLY A 36 10.96 5.36 5.61
N GLY A 37 10.61 6.54 5.10
CA GLY A 37 11.53 7.43 4.37
C GLY A 37 11.82 7.05 2.91
N LEU A 38 11.10 6.08 2.32
CA LEU A 38 11.29 5.67 0.92
C LEU A 38 10.23 6.26 -0.01
N CYS A 39 10.69 6.78 -1.16
CA CYS A 39 9.82 7.19 -2.26
C CYS A 39 9.77 6.10 -3.35
N CYS A 40 8.56 5.68 -3.72
CA CYS A 40 8.30 4.70 -4.78
C CYS A 40 8.88 5.09 -6.15
N LYS A 41 9.08 6.40 -6.41
CA LYS A 41 9.73 6.89 -7.63
C LYS A 41 11.21 6.49 -7.72
N ASN A 42 11.89 6.37 -6.58
CA ASN A 42 13.33 6.19 -6.51
C ASN A 42 13.72 4.77 -6.10
N GLN A 43 12.93 4.15 -5.21
CA GLN A 43 13.30 2.90 -4.56
C GLN A 43 12.11 1.92 -4.44
N PRO A 44 11.40 1.59 -5.54
CA PRO A 44 10.22 0.72 -5.47
C PRO A 44 10.56 -0.71 -5.04
N ASP A 45 11.68 -1.27 -5.50
CA ASP A 45 12.10 -2.63 -5.14
C ASP A 45 12.40 -2.78 -3.65
N ARG A 46 12.97 -1.75 -3.01
CA ARG A 46 13.25 -1.78 -1.57
C ARG A 46 11.98 -1.76 -0.74
N ILE A 47 10.96 -1.03 -1.20
CA ILE A 47 9.64 -1.01 -0.54
C ILE A 47 9.00 -2.39 -0.64
N VAL A 48 9.01 -3.01 -1.83
CA VAL A 48 8.45 -4.36 -2.04
C VAL A 48 9.20 -5.40 -1.22
N ALA A 49 10.54 -5.35 -1.20
CA ALA A 49 11.35 -6.26 -0.38
C ALA A 49 10.99 -6.15 1.10
N ALA A 50 10.91 -4.92 1.64
CA ALA A 50 10.53 -4.71 3.03
C ALA A 50 9.10 -5.19 3.34
N ALA A 51 8.18 -5.03 2.40
CA ALA A 51 6.81 -5.54 2.52
C ALA A 51 6.76 -7.08 2.55
N LEU A 52 7.54 -7.74 1.70
CA LEU A 52 7.66 -9.20 1.67
C LEU A 52 8.33 -9.73 2.96
N ASP A 53 9.41 -9.08 3.40
CA ASP A 53 10.11 -9.44 4.65
C ASP A 53 9.21 -9.24 5.89
N GLY A 54 8.33 -8.24 5.84
CA GLY A 54 7.32 -7.98 6.86
C GLY A 54 6.10 -8.92 6.81
N GLY A 55 6.02 -9.80 5.81
CA GLY A 55 4.92 -10.76 5.66
C GLY A 55 3.56 -10.11 5.41
N VAL A 56 3.52 -8.95 4.75
CA VAL A 56 2.26 -8.23 4.52
C VAL A 56 1.44 -8.83 3.39
N ASP A 57 0.11 -8.78 3.51
CA ASP A 57 -0.80 -9.30 2.48
C ASP A 57 -0.81 -8.40 1.23
N ALA A 58 -0.71 -7.08 1.45
CA ALA A 58 -0.72 -6.11 0.38
C ALA A 58 -0.02 -4.79 0.72
N LEU A 59 0.38 -4.07 -0.33
CA LEU A 59 0.71 -2.65 -0.26
C LEU A 59 -0.48 -1.81 -0.71
N VAL A 60 -0.79 -0.75 0.03
CA VAL A 60 -1.76 0.26 -0.41
C VAL A 60 -1.02 1.56 -0.73
N CYS A 61 -1.23 2.01 -1.96
CA CYS A 61 -0.51 3.14 -2.54
C CYS A 61 -1.19 4.46 -2.21
N ALA A 62 -0.41 5.40 -1.68
CA ALA A 62 -0.87 6.73 -1.31
C ALA A 62 -1.02 7.69 -2.52
N CYS A 63 -0.41 7.37 -3.66
CA CYS A 63 -0.52 8.16 -4.89
C CYS A 63 -0.46 7.27 -6.14
N SER A 64 -0.93 7.81 -7.27
CA SER A 64 -0.91 7.11 -8.57
C SER A 64 0.50 6.72 -9.01
N GLY A 65 1.51 7.54 -8.71
CA GLY A 65 2.92 7.21 -8.97
C GLY A 65 3.37 5.95 -8.24
N CYS A 66 2.92 5.75 -7.00
CA CYS A 66 3.22 4.53 -6.25
C CYS A 66 2.44 3.33 -6.77
N THR A 67 1.19 3.50 -7.22
CA THR A 67 0.44 2.43 -7.87
C THR A 67 1.21 1.87 -9.06
N VAL A 68 1.72 2.72 -9.95
CA VAL A 68 2.48 2.26 -11.13
C VAL A 68 3.81 1.62 -10.73
N ALA A 69 4.62 2.31 -9.92
CA ALA A 69 5.97 1.86 -9.60
C ALA A 69 5.98 0.56 -8.75
N LEU A 70 5.10 0.48 -7.74
CA LEU A 70 5.04 -0.68 -6.85
C LEU A 70 4.34 -1.87 -7.49
N ARG A 71 3.35 -1.67 -8.37
CA ARG A 71 2.80 -2.79 -9.17
C ARG A 71 3.86 -3.40 -10.08
N GLY A 72 4.69 -2.57 -10.72
CA GLY A 72 5.80 -3.05 -11.53
C GLY A 72 6.81 -3.87 -10.70
N ALA A 73 7.30 -3.32 -9.59
CA ALA A 73 8.29 -3.99 -8.74
C ALA A 73 7.74 -5.26 -8.03
N GLY A 74 6.46 -5.21 -7.64
CA GLY A 74 5.75 -6.26 -6.90
C GLY A 74 5.05 -7.30 -7.78
N GLN A 75 5.13 -7.20 -9.11
CA GLN A 75 4.41 -8.06 -10.03
C GLN A 75 4.68 -9.54 -9.75
N GLY A 76 3.60 -10.31 -9.53
CA GLY A 76 3.67 -11.74 -9.22
C GLY A 76 4.21 -12.09 -7.83
N LYS A 77 4.50 -11.10 -6.98
CA LYS A 77 5.08 -11.31 -5.64
C LYS A 77 4.17 -10.82 -4.52
N LEU A 78 3.53 -9.67 -4.73
CA LEU A 78 2.75 -8.99 -3.70
C LEU A 78 1.55 -8.29 -4.33
N ARG A 79 0.41 -8.32 -3.64
CA ARG A 79 -0.75 -7.53 -4.05
C ARG A 79 -0.46 -6.05 -3.80
N VAL A 80 -0.64 -5.24 -4.84
CA VAL A 80 -0.48 -3.78 -4.75
C VAL A 80 -1.78 -3.11 -5.17
N MET A 81 -2.37 -2.36 -4.27
CA MET A 81 -3.67 -1.70 -4.47
C MET A 81 -3.50 -0.19 -4.44
N SER A 82 -4.25 0.49 -5.28
CA SER A 82 -4.56 1.90 -5.10
C SER A 82 -5.55 2.08 -3.93
N TYR A 83 -5.66 3.32 -3.47
CA TYR A 83 -6.66 3.71 -2.49
C TYR A 83 -8.10 3.35 -2.91
N THR A 84 -8.45 3.60 -4.18
CA THR A 84 -9.79 3.31 -4.70
C THR A 84 -10.11 1.81 -4.69
N GLU A 85 -9.11 0.96 -4.93
CA GLU A 85 -9.27 -0.49 -4.88
C GLU A 85 -9.46 -1.00 -3.46
N LEU A 86 -8.74 -0.43 -2.49
CA LEU A 86 -8.99 -0.71 -1.07
C LEU A 86 -10.42 -0.30 -0.69
N LEU A 87 -10.87 0.89 -1.09
CA LEU A 87 -12.22 1.38 -0.80
C LEU A 87 -13.28 0.47 -1.43
N ALA A 88 -13.10 0.07 -2.70
CA ALA A 88 -14.01 -0.85 -3.37
C ALA A 88 -14.15 -2.17 -2.58
N ARG A 89 -13.02 -2.76 -2.15
CA ARG A 89 -13.02 -3.97 -1.33
C ARG A 89 -13.69 -3.77 0.02
N ALA A 90 -13.43 -2.66 0.69
CA ALA A 90 -14.05 -2.33 1.98
C ALA A 90 -15.59 -2.19 1.85
N LEU A 91 -16.08 -1.78 0.68
CA LEU A 91 -17.50 -1.70 0.35
C LEU A 91 -18.09 -3.02 -0.20
N GLY A 92 -17.32 -4.11 -0.23
CA GLY A 92 -17.76 -5.43 -0.71
C GLY A 92 -17.68 -5.61 -2.23
N TYR A 93 -17.05 -4.70 -2.96
CA TYR A 93 -16.77 -4.86 -4.38
C TYR A 93 -15.39 -5.52 -4.57
N GLU A 94 -15.32 -6.58 -5.36
CA GLU A 94 -14.05 -7.09 -5.88
C GLU A 94 -13.79 -6.40 -7.23
N PRO A 95 -12.92 -5.37 -7.29
CA PRO A 95 -12.56 -4.77 -8.58
C PRO A 95 -11.90 -5.86 -9.43
N ALA A 96 -12.38 -6.03 -10.68
CA ALA A 96 -11.75 -6.91 -11.65
C ALA A 96 -10.27 -6.53 -11.76
N GLU A 97 -9.39 -7.54 -11.78
CA GLU A 97 -7.94 -7.35 -11.87
C GLU A 97 -7.63 -6.40 -13.04
N LEU A 98 -7.16 -5.18 -12.71
CA LEU A 98 -6.69 -4.17 -13.67
C LEU A 98 -5.25 -4.45 -14.07
#